data_AF-A0A3M0DR95-F1
#
_entry.id   AF-A0A3M0DR95-F1
#
_cell.length_a   1.000
_cell.length_b   1.000
_cell.length_c   1.000
_cell.angle_alpha   90.00
_cell.angle_beta   90.00
_cell.angle_gamma   90.00
#
_symmetry.space_group_name_H-M   'P 1'
#
loop_
_entity.id
_entity.type
_entity.pdbx_description
1 polymer ?
#
loop_
_entity_poly.entity_id
_entity_poly.type
_entity_poly.pdbx_seq_one_letter_code
_entity_poly.pdbx_strand_id
1 'polypeptide(L)'
;MTRDSDAGGARSLTRRAALRTAAGTVAAGIAAGTASPAAAQGGVDYGGWFGGGTGGETQNFDGTVDRTGQDSVTVEVGAEGNGGPYAFAPAAVRVDPGTTVTFEWVSDTHNILIEEQPSGAGWGGVQNIENSGFSHEHTFETEGIYKYYCQPHLALGMKGAIVVGGGGSGGGGGGGGGGGGGGGVPAEYGNWFGSETGAETQNFDGTADQTGQDSITIDVGAEGNGGPYAFEPAAVRIDPGTTVTFEWTSDTHNILIEEQPSDAGWSGHETIENNGFTYEHTFETEGVYKYYCQPHLALGMKGAIVVGSAPSGGGGGGGGDGGGETPAPGGEGGEGAGASPTLSLAFRLIGGAVAAALALVLGVTAWVFLNYDQFTTGGGTAAEAAATPAERTPEESVFEAGVVRELGHDDFDPYGTATLIVIYVAIISLMWVFMYFVEFLGGGPTVIG
;
A
#
# COMPACT_ATOMS: atom_id res chain seq x y z
N MET A 1 -30.47 82.57 -21.26
CA MET A 1 -30.09 83.16 -22.56
C MET A 1 -28.77 82.51 -22.96
N THR A 2 -28.82 81.54 -23.89
CA THR A 2 -27.72 80.99 -24.76
C THR A 2 -26.43 80.45 -24.10
N ARG A 3 -25.77 79.35 -24.50
CA ARG A 3 -25.92 78.30 -25.52
C ARG A 3 -24.82 77.24 -25.29
N ASP A 4 -25.08 76.02 -25.77
CA ASP A 4 -24.24 74.84 -26.07
C ASP A 4 -22.72 74.99 -26.24
N SER A 5 -21.95 73.94 -25.92
CA SER A 5 -21.45 72.97 -26.93
C SER A 5 -20.52 71.89 -26.34
N ASP A 6 -20.49 70.78 -27.05
CA ASP A 6 -20.10 69.39 -26.75
C ASP A 6 -18.67 69.01 -27.21
N ALA A 7 -18.26 67.78 -26.86
CA ALA A 7 -17.17 66.93 -27.40
C ALA A 7 -15.71 67.30 -27.09
N GLY A 8 -14.78 66.38 -26.81
CA GLY A 8 -14.72 64.91 -26.90
C GLY A 8 -13.24 64.49 -27.14
N GLY A 9 -12.80 63.33 -26.64
CA GLY A 9 -11.50 62.76 -27.06
C GLY A 9 -10.83 61.79 -26.07
N ALA A 10 -11.12 60.50 -26.20
CA ALA A 10 -10.39 59.40 -25.57
C ALA A 10 -9.07 59.08 -26.30
N ARG A 11 -8.00 58.74 -25.59
CA ARG A 11 -6.84 57.98 -26.11
C ARG A 11 -6.30 57.00 -25.07
N SER A 12 -6.26 55.74 -25.49
CA SER A 12 -5.67 54.55 -24.87
C SER A 12 -4.17 54.65 -24.62
N LEU A 13 -3.69 54.14 -23.49
CA LEU A 13 -2.27 53.81 -23.29
C LEU A 13 -2.11 52.35 -22.82
N THR A 14 -1.33 51.63 -23.61
CA THR A 14 -0.99 50.22 -23.55
C THR A 14 0.22 49.92 -22.66
N ARG A 15 0.28 48.66 -22.22
CA ARG A 15 1.32 47.95 -21.44
C ARG A 15 2.77 48.22 -21.91
N ARG A 16 3.50 49.16 -21.28
CA ARG A 16 4.97 49.13 -21.10
C ARG A 16 5.46 50.39 -20.38
N ALA A 17 5.43 50.41 -19.04
CA ALA A 17 6.29 51.27 -18.21
C ALA A 17 5.91 51.15 -16.74
N ALA A 18 6.51 50.22 -15.99
CA ALA A 18 6.75 50.37 -14.55
C ALA A 18 7.53 49.18 -13.99
N LEU A 19 8.83 49.11 -14.29
CA LEU A 19 9.79 48.37 -13.48
C LEU A 19 11.07 49.20 -13.44
N ARG A 20 11.35 49.78 -12.26
CA ARG A 20 12.63 50.23 -11.69
C ARG A 20 12.35 51.37 -10.71
N THR A 21 12.53 51.12 -9.42
CA THR A 21 13.51 51.79 -8.55
C THR A 21 13.28 51.29 -7.12
N ALA A 22 14.20 50.44 -6.65
CA ALA A 22 14.39 50.15 -5.23
C ALA A 22 15.65 50.90 -4.78
N ALA A 23 15.50 51.83 -3.84
CA ALA A 23 16.57 52.35 -2.99
C ALA A 23 15.98 53.22 -1.87
N GLY A 24 16.32 52.92 -0.61
CA GLY A 24 16.49 53.97 0.41
C GLY A 24 15.63 53.91 1.68
N THR A 25 16.26 53.36 2.73
CA THR A 25 16.33 53.87 4.13
C THR A 25 15.11 53.82 5.08
N VAL A 26 15.42 53.27 6.26
CA VAL A 26 14.66 53.17 7.50
C VAL A 26 14.40 54.55 8.14
N ALA A 27 13.16 54.79 8.58
CA ALA A 27 12.85 55.75 9.64
C ALA A 27 11.60 55.28 10.43
N ALA A 28 11.75 55.15 11.74
CA ALA A 28 10.70 54.79 12.68
C ALA A 28 9.71 55.96 12.90
N GLY A 29 8.42 55.66 13.00
CA GLY A 29 7.38 56.65 13.33
C GLY A 29 5.97 56.05 13.38
N ILE A 30 5.38 56.07 14.56
CA ILE A 30 4.09 55.50 15.01
C ILE A 30 2.89 56.02 14.20
N ALA A 31 1.98 55.12 13.77
CA ALA A 31 0.52 55.18 13.93
C ALA A 31 -0.28 54.46 12.81
N ALA A 32 -1.44 53.94 13.22
CA ALA A 32 -2.57 53.44 12.44
C ALA A 32 -2.43 52.02 11.85
N GLY A 33 -3.31 51.14 12.32
CA GLY A 33 -3.48 49.79 11.82
C GLY A 33 -3.67 49.78 10.31
N THR A 34 -2.65 49.31 9.61
CA THR A 34 -2.87 48.65 8.34
C THR A 34 -3.08 47.20 8.71
N ALA A 35 -4.33 46.74 8.56
CA ALA A 35 -4.55 45.33 8.34
C ALA A 35 -3.54 44.95 7.25
N SER A 36 -2.54 44.13 7.60
CA SER A 36 -1.87 43.32 6.60
C SER A 36 -3.00 42.69 5.79
N PRO A 37 -2.93 42.60 4.45
CA PRO A 37 -3.85 41.72 3.77
C PRO A 37 -3.65 40.37 4.45
N ALA A 38 -4.63 39.97 5.27
CA ALA A 38 -4.79 38.61 5.67
C ALA A 38 -4.87 37.90 4.33
N ALA A 39 -3.73 37.35 3.89
CA ALA A 39 -3.72 36.38 2.82
C ALA A 39 -4.81 35.40 3.26
N ALA A 40 -5.86 35.32 2.45
CA ALA A 40 -7.00 34.52 2.75
C ALA A 40 -6.50 33.08 2.89
N GLN A 41 -6.19 32.65 4.12
CA GLN A 41 -6.04 31.26 4.47
C GLN A 41 -7.46 30.68 4.45
N GLY A 42 -8.01 30.55 3.25
CA GLY A 42 -8.98 29.50 3.00
C GLY A 42 -8.23 28.21 3.22
N GLY A 43 -8.29 27.68 4.44
CA GLY A 43 -7.59 26.46 4.83
C GLY A 43 -7.91 25.37 3.84
N VAL A 44 -6.89 24.66 3.38
CA VAL A 44 -7.08 23.44 2.61
C VAL A 44 -7.76 22.45 3.54
N ASP A 45 -8.89 21.89 3.10
CA ASP A 45 -9.56 20.83 3.83
C ASP A 45 -8.87 19.50 3.52
N TYR A 46 -8.24 18.92 4.53
CA TYR A 46 -7.59 17.62 4.42
C TYR A 46 -8.47 16.47 4.92
N GLY A 47 -9.75 16.71 5.24
CA GLY A 47 -10.65 15.68 5.77
C GLY A 47 -10.18 15.12 7.13
N GLY A 48 -9.48 15.93 7.92
CA GLY A 48 -8.92 15.48 9.21
C GLY A 48 -7.66 14.62 9.10
N TRP A 49 -7.02 14.54 7.93
CA TRP A 49 -5.80 13.74 7.68
C TRP A 49 -4.72 13.86 8.76
N PHE A 50 -4.42 15.08 9.21
CA PHE A 50 -3.40 15.33 10.24
C PHE A 50 -3.86 15.02 11.67
N GLY A 51 -5.13 14.69 11.89
CA GLY A 51 -5.67 14.23 13.18
C GLY A 51 -5.39 12.75 13.44
N GLY A 52 -5.77 12.25 14.63
CA GLY A 52 -5.51 10.86 15.06
C GLY A 52 -6.45 9.78 14.48
N GLY A 53 -7.17 10.06 13.39
CA GLY A 53 -8.11 9.09 12.77
C GLY A 53 -7.41 7.99 11.99
N THR A 54 -6.32 8.34 11.30
CA THR A 54 -5.44 7.42 10.57
C THR A 54 -4.04 7.54 11.17
N GLY A 55 -3.72 6.65 12.12
CA GLY A 55 -2.48 6.70 12.89
C GLY A 55 -2.46 7.78 13.99
N GLY A 56 -1.26 8.26 14.31
CA GLY A 56 -1.06 9.32 15.30
C GLY A 56 -1.47 10.71 14.77
N GLU A 57 -1.71 11.65 15.69
CA GLU A 57 -1.87 13.06 15.33
C GLU A 57 -0.52 13.66 14.89
N THR A 58 -0.52 14.40 13.78
CA THR A 58 0.67 15.08 13.27
C THR A 58 0.87 16.40 14.00
N GLN A 59 1.59 16.34 15.10
CA GLN A 59 1.82 17.44 16.05
C GLN A 59 2.55 18.63 15.43
N ASN A 60 3.37 18.39 14.40
CA ASN A 60 4.13 19.44 13.71
C ASN A 60 3.34 20.10 12.56
N PHE A 61 2.08 19.74 12.35
CA PHE A 61 1.21 20.42 11.39
C PHE A 61 0.59 21.67 12.01
N ASP A 62 1.03 22.85 11.55
CA ASP A 62 0.54 24.17 11.97
C ASP A 62 -0.22 24.93 10.88
N GLY A 63 -0.36 24.31 9.70
CA GLY A 63 -1.03 24.87 8.54
C GLY A 63 -0.35 24.46 7.24
N THR A 64 -0.93 24.90 6.13
CA THR A 64 -0.34 24.68 4.80
C THR A 64 0.63 25.79 4.48
N VAL A 65 1.86 25.41 4.21
CA VAL A 65 2.95 26.33 3.91
C VAL A 65 2.92 26.67 2.41
N ASP A 66 2.64 27.93 2.09
CA ASP A 66 2.55 28.40 0.71
C ASP A 66 3.95 28.53 0.07
N ARG A 67 4.11 27.90 -1.09
CA ARG A 67 5.30 27.88 -1.95
C ARG A 67 4.92 28.11 -3.41
N THR A 68 3.70 28.59 -3.69
CA THR A 68 3.31 29.02 -5.03
C THR A 68 4.28 30.07 -5.57
N GLY A 69 4.54 30.03 -6.88
CA GLY A 69 5.54 30.84 -7.57
C GLY A 69 6.99 30.38 -7.39
N GLN A 70 7.25 29.24 -6.74
CA GLN A 70 8.59 28.65 -6.63
C GLN A 70 8.73 27.44 -7.57
N ASP A 71 9.85 27.39 -8.28
CA ASP A 71 10.15 26.29 -9.22
C ASP A 71 10.56 24.99 -8.48
N SER A 72 11.06 25.12 -7.25
CA SER A 72 11.49 23.99 -6.41
C SER A 72 11.22 24.22 -4.92
N VAL A 73 10.91 23.15 -4.19
CA VAL A 73 10.66 23.16 -2.74
C VAL A 73 11.35 21.97 -2.09
N THR A 74 11.89 22.14 -0.88
CA THR A 74 12.43 21.03 -0.06
C THR A 74 11.44 20.66 1.05
N VAL A 75 11.25 19.36 1.25
CA VAL A 75 10.59 18.75 2.40
C VAL A 75 11.58 17.83 3.09
N GLU A 76 11.89 18.09 4.35
CA GLU A 76 12.72 17.20 5.16
C GLU A 76 11.91 15.97 5.58
N VAL A 77 12.52 14.79 5.46
CA VAL A 77 11.97 13.50 5.88
C VAL A 77 12.70 13.05 7.13
N GLY A 78 11.95 12.85 8.21
CA GLY A 78 12.53 12.51 9.51
C GLY A 78 12.98 13.73 10.32
N ALA A 79 12.34 14.86 10.11
CA ALA A 79 12.56 16.07 10.89
C ALA A 79 12.05 15.91 12.33
N GLU A 80 12.50 16.80 13.21
CA GLU A 80 12.02 16.85 14.60
C GLU A 80 10.52 17.20 14.66
N GLY A 81 9.73 16.30 15.24
CA GLY A 81 8.28 16.40 15.43
C GLY A 81 7.69 15.08 15.91
N ASN A 82 6.48 15.12 16.49
CA ASN A 82 5.80 13.91 16.99
C ASN A 82 6.60 13.15 18.07
N GLY A 83 7.39 13.85 18.88
CA GLY A 83 8.18 13.28 19.97
C GLY A 83 9.56 12.72 19.56
N GLY A 84 10.03 12.99 18.35
CA GLY A 84 11.38 12.60 17.89
C GLY A 84 11.60 12.98 16.42
N PRO A 85 12.46 12.28 15.67
CA PRO A 85 12.68 12.53 14.24
C PRO A 85 11.54 11.93 13.38
N TYR A 86 10.27 12.14 13.74
CA TYR A 86 9.12 11.44 13.14
C TYR A 86 8.19 12.40 12.40
N ALA A 87 8.75 13.37 11.67
CA ALA A 87 7.97 14.35 10.94
C ALA A 87 8.45 14.56 9.50
N PHE A 88 7.50 14.95 8.65
CA PHE A 88 7.81 15.67 7.41
C PHE A 88 7.81 17.17 7.72
N ALA A 89 8.83 17.90 7.30
CA ALA A 89 8.94 19.34 7.56
C ALA A 89 9.23 20.13 6.28
N PRO A 90 8.34 21.08 5.91
CA PRO A 90 7.01 21.31 6.47
C PRO A 90 6.05 20.12 6.26
N ALA A 91 5.08 19.95 7.16
CA ALA A 91 4.09 18.85 7.09
C ALA A 91 3.13 18.99 5.91
N ALA A 92 2.82 20.21 5.48
CA ALA A 92 2.02 20.45 4.29
C ALA A 92 2.56 21.63 3.49
N VAL A 93 2.70 21.46 2.18
CA VAL A 93 3.08 22.54 1.26
C VAL A 93 2.08 22.71 0.15
N ARG A 94 1.99 23.95 -0.33
CA ARG A 94 1.18 24.31 -1.48
C ARG A 94 2.07 24.85 -2.59
N VAL A 95 1.98 24.29 -3.78
CA VAL A 95 2.86 24.56 -4.93
C VAL A 95 2.05 24.79 -6.20
N ASP A 96 2.69 25.34 -7.22
CA ASP A 96 2.10 25.42 -8.56
C ASP A 96 2.31 24.09 -9.31
N PRO A 97 1.47 23.76 -10.30
CA PRO A 97 1.74 22.67 -11.23
C PRO A 97 3.11 22.83 -11.89
N GLY A 98 3.89 21.76 -11.95
CA GLY A 98 5.25 21.73 -12.47
C GLY A 98 6.34 22.07 -11.44
N THR A 99 6.00 22.37 -10.19
CA THR A 99 7.00 22.56 -9.13
C THR A 99 7.66 21.22 -8.78
N THR A 100 8.99 21.22 -8.68
CA THR A 100 9.76 20.06 -8.23
C THR A 100 9.92 20.07 -6.71
N VAL A 101 9.43 19.03 -6.04
CA VAL A 101 9.63 18.85 -4.60
C VAL A 101 10.76 17.86 -4.35
N THR A 102 11.78 18.30 -3.61
CA THR A 102 12.88 17.48 -3.12
C THR A 102 12.59 17.02 -1.70
N PHE A 103 12.50 15.71 -1.51
CA PHE A 103 12.44 15.08 -0.20
C PHE A 103 13.85 14.76 0.26
N GLU A 104 14.30 15.32 1.38
CA GLU A 104 15.65 15.14 1.93
C GLU A 104 15.58 14.41 3.26
N TRP A 105 16.21 13.23 3.36
CA TRP A 105 16.25 12.47 4.61
C TRP A 105 17.27 13.10 5.56
N VAL A 106 16.76 13.64 6.66
CA VAL A 106 17.58 14.26 7.71
C VAL A 106 17.82 13.31 8.90
N SER A 107 17.12 12.18 8.93
CA SER A 107 17.33 11.07 9.87
C SER A 107 17.15 9.71 9.22
N ASP A 108 17.48 8.67 9.98
CA ASP A 108 17.46 7.27 9.54
C ASP A 108 16.07 6.65 9.66
N THR A 109 15.79 5.62 8.85
CA THR A 109 14.62 4.72 8.95
C THR A 109 13.26 5.26 8.49
N HIS A 110 13.21 6.03 7.41
CA HIS A 110 11.96 6.59 6.89
C HIS A 110 11.65 6.17 5.45
N ASN A 111 10.37 6.06 5.13
CA ASN A 111 9.85 5.91 3.77
C ASN A 111 8.70 6.92 3.52
N ILE A 112 8.21 6.94 2.28
CA ILE A 112 7.08 7.77 1.82
C ILE A 112 6.10 6.86 1.06
N LEU A 113 5.03 6.45 1.73
CA LEU A 113 3.90 5.77 1.11
C LEU A 113 2.79 6.76 0.84
N ILE A 114 2.01 6.50 -0.20
CA ILE A 114 0.92 7.37 -0.62
C ILE A 114 -0.37 6.86 0.00
N GLU A 115 -1.10 7.76 0.64
CA GLU A 115 -2.45 7.51 1.09
C GLU A 115 -3.46 7.90 0.01
N GLU A 116 -3.28 9.10 -0.56
CA GLU A 116 -4.22 9.70 -1.50
C GLU A 116 -3.44 10.58 -2.47
N GLN A 117 -3.81 10.56 -3.75
CA GLN A 117 -3.29 11.49 -4.75
C GLN A 117 -4.33 11.70 -5.85
N PRO A 118 -4.21 12.79 -6.64
CA PRO A 118 -5.08 13.03 -7.78
C PRO A 118 -4.98 11.92 -8.84
N SER A 119 -6.10 11.62 -9.48
CA SER A 119 -6.17 10.61 -10.55
C SER A 119 -5.19 10.92 -11.68
N GLY A 120 -4.41 9.92 -12.09
CA GLY A 120 -3.42 10.06 -13.16
C GLY A 120 -2.14 10.81 -12.78
N ALA A 121 -1.93 11.16 -11.50
CA ALA A 121 -0.67 11.76 -11.06
C ALA A 121 0.51 10.77 -11.07
N GLY A 122 0.25 9.50 -10.73
CA GLY A 122 1.22 8.41 -10.87
C GLY A 122 2.51 8.59 -10.06
N TRP A 123 2.49 9.39 -8.98
CA TRP A 123 3.62 9.43 -8.05
C TRP A 123 3.65 8.10 -7.28
N GLY A 124 4.83 7.52 -7.09
CA GLY A 124 5.01 6.24 -6.40
C GLY A 124 5.57 6.35 -4.98
N GLY A 125 5.92 7.57 -4.55
CA GLY A 125 6.61 7.82 -3.28
C GLY A 125 7.98 7.14 -3.24
N VAL A 126 8.36 6.69 -2.05
CA VAL A 126 9.58 5.92 -1.77
C VAL A 126 9.20 4.78 -0.85
N GLN A 127 9.06 3.56 -1.38
CA GLN A 127 8.59 2.39 -0.63
C GLN A 127 9.64 1.86 0.35
N ASN A 128 10.91 1.88 -0.07
CA ASN A 128 12.02 1.40 0.74
C ASN A 128 12.26 2.29 1.96
N ILE A 129 12.73 1.68 3.05
CA ILE A 129 13.22 2.39 4.22
C ILE A 129 14.60 2.94 3.91
N GLU A 130 14.71 4.26 3.86
CA GLU A 130 15.94 5.00 3.54
C GLU A 130 16.47 5.74 4.77
N ASN A 131 17.71 6.23 4.67
CA ASN A 131 18.45 6.82 5.79
C ASN A 131 18.95 8.24 5.51
N SER A 132 19.49 8.89 6.53
CA SER A 132 20.01 10.25 6.44
C SER A 132 20.99 10.43 5.28
N GLY A 133 20.82 11.51 4.52
CA GLY A 133 21.58 11.81 3.31
C GLY A 133 21.03 11.21 2.01
N PHE A 134 19.95 10.41 2.07
CA PHE A 134 19.16 10.05 0.90
C PHE A 134 18.29 11.22 0.43
N SER A 135 18.05 11.33 -0.87
CA SER A 135 17.12 12.31 -1.44
C SER A 135 16.26 11.70 -2.55
N HIS A 136 15.05 12.22 -2.68
CA HIS A 136 14.11 11.85 -3.74
C HIS A 136 13.46 13.11 -4.31
N GLU A 137 13.44 13.25 -5.62
CA GLU A 137 12.80 14.39 -6.30
C GLU A 137 11.59 13.91 -7.08
N HIS A 138 10.52 14.71 -7.04
CA HIS A 138 9.36 14.52 -7.90
C HIS A 138 8.80 15.86 -8.37
N THR A 139 8.46 15.95 -9.66
CA THR A 139 7.79 17.11 -10.24
C THR A 139 6.29 16.89 -10.25
N PHE A 140 5.57 17.74 -9.51
CA PHE A 140 4.14 17.59 -9.31
C PHE A 140 3.37 18.37 -10.39
N GLU A 141 2.84 17.67 -11.38
CA GLU A 141 2.12 18.27 -12.53
C GLU A 141 0.60 18.28 -12.33
N THR A 142 0.03 17.23 -11.74
CA THR A 142 -1.42 17.08 -11.62
C THR A 142 -1.95 17.86 -10.43
N GLU A 143 -2.93 18.74 -10.66
CA GLU A 143 -3.57 19.53 -9.61
C GLU A 143 -4.35 18.65 -8.61
N GLY A 144 -4.33 19.04 -7.34
CA GLY A 144 -5.06 18.39 -6.25
C GLY A 144 -4.22 18.18 -4.99
N ILE A 145 -4.72 17.33 -4.08
CA ILE A 145 -4.08 17.06 -2.79
C ILE A 145 -3.43 15.67 -2.84
N TYR A 146 -2.16 15.62 -2.47
CA TYR A 146 -1.37 14.40 -2.31
C TYR A 146 -1.15 14.20 -0.81
N LYS A 147 -1.71 13.16 -0.22
CA LYS A 147 -1.49 12.76 1.16
C LYS A 147 -0.55 11.56 1.19
N TYR A 148 0.46 11.63 2.05
CA TYR A 148 1.47 10.59 2.16
C TYR A 148 1.90 10.42 3.60
N TYR A 149 2.50 9.28 3.93
CA TYR A 149 2.89 8.92 5.28
C TYR A 149 4.16 8.07 5.31
N CYS A 150 4.77 7.97 6.49
CA CYS A 150 5.85 7.04 6.76
C CYS A 150 5.29 5.79 7.44
N GLN A 151 5.36 4.61 6.83
CA GLN A 151 4.72 3.39 7.32
C GLN A 151 5.11 3.02 8.77
N PRO A 152 6.40 2.90 9.14
CA PRO A 152 6.77 2.51 10.51
C PRO A 152 6.37 3.57 11.55
N HIS A 153 6.15 4.82 11.14
CA HIS A 153 5.91 5.96 12.03
C HIS A 153 4.50 6.56 11.87
N LEU A 154 3.61 5.90 11.15
CA LEU A 154 2.22 6.35 10.96
C LEU A 154 1.50 6.45 12.30
N ALA A 155 1.69 5.47 13.19
CA ALA A 155 1.11 5.48 14.53
C ALA A 155 1.63 6.62 15.43
N LEU A 156 2.81 7.18 15.11
CA LEU A 156 3.36 8.35 15.79
C LEU A 156 2.86 9.67 15.17
N GLY A 157 2.27 9.62 13.97
CA GLY A 157 1.70 10.77 13.28
C GLY A 157 2.56 11.34 12.15
N MET A 158 3.53 10.58 11.64
CA MET A 158 4.38 11.00 10.53
C MET A 158 3.61 10.97 9.19
N LYS A 159 2.87 12.04 8.93
CA LYS A 159 2.04 12.25 7.74
C LYS A 159 2.36 13.60 7.12
N GLY A 160 2.25 13.68 5.80
CA GLY A 160 2.49 14.89 5.03
C GLY A 160 1.45 15.11 3.95
N ALA A 161 1.45 16.31 3.37
CA ALA A 161 0.64 16.63 2.20
C ALA A 161 1.31 17.62 1.21
N ILE A 162 1.11 17.41 -0.09
CA ILE A 162 1.40 18.38 -1.14
C ILE A 162 0.07 18.84 -1.75
N VAL A 163 -0.13 20.14 -1.90
CA VAL A 163 -1.30 20.73 -2.56
C VAL A 163 -0.84 21.42 -3.83
N VAL A 164 -1.28 20.94 -4.99
CA VAL A 164 -0.87 21.44 -6.31
C VAL A 164 -2.04 22.21 -6.93
N GLY A 165 -1.81 23.45 -7.37
CA GLY A 165 -2.82 24.27 -8.06
C GLY A 165 -3.51 25.34 -7.19
N GLY A 166 -4.15 26.33 -7.81
CA GLY A 166 -4.62 27.64 -7.26
C GLY A 166 -5.85 27.61 -6.33
N GLY A 167 -5.74 28.12 -5.10
CA GLY A 167 -6.74 27.98 -4.03
C GLY A 167 -7.94 28.92 -4.10
N GLY A 168 -9.12 28.37 -3.84
CA GLY A 168 -10.33 29.15 -3.52
C GLY A 168 -11.64 28.35 -3.53
N SER A 169 -12.04 27.85 -2.36
CA SER A 169 -13.38 27.39 -1.95
C SER A 169 -13.81 25.98 -2.34
N GLY A 170 -14.03 25.16 -1.30
CA GLY A 170 -14.75 23.90 -1.38
C GLY A 170 -16.09 24.03 -2.09
N GLY A 171 -16.37 23.04 -2.93
CA GLY A 171 -17.69 22.76 -3.45
C GLY A 171 -18.37 21.72 -2.58
N GLY A 172 -18.90 22.13 -1.44
CA GLY A 172 -20.04 21.44 -0.85
C GLY A 172 -21.21 21.56 -1.83
N GLY A 173 -21.36 20.56 -2.70
CA GLY A 173 -22.44 20.43 -3.67
C GLY A 173 -23.50 19.43 -3.21
N GLY A 174 -24.05 19.61 -2.01
CA GLY A 174 -25.27 18.91 -1.61
C GLY A 174 -26.50 19.60 -2.22
N GLY A 175 -27.13 18.96 -3.21
CA GLY A 175 -28.40 19.43 -3.76
C GLY A 175 -28.79 18.71 -5.05
N GLY A 176 -29.54 17.62 -4.92
CA GLY A 176 -30.03 16.82 -6.03
C GLY A 176 -31.00 17.54 -6.98
N GLY A 177 -31.20 16.91 -8.14
CA GLY A 177 -32.19 17.31 -9.13
C GLY A 177 -31.68 17.02 -10.54
N GLY A 178 -32.20 15.95 -11.16
CA GLY A 178 -31.67 15.37 -12.38
C GLY A 178 -31.70 16.25 -13.63
N GLY A 179 -30.92 15.81 -14.63
CA GLY A 179 -30.90 16.34 -15.99
C GLY A 179 -29.67 15.84 -16.73
N GLY A 180 -29.83 14.78 -17.52
CA GLY A 180 -28.74 13.99 -18.10
C GLY A 180 -27.83 14.66 -19.13
N GLY A 181 -26.66 14.03 -19.30
CA GLY A 181 -25.67 14.27 -20.34
C GLY A 181 -24.36 13.54 -20.03
N GLY A 182 -24.29 12.24 -20.36
CA GLY A 182 -23.26 11.30 -19.90
C GLY A 182 -21.84 11.54 -20.42
N GLY A 183 -20.91 11.78 -19.50
CA GLY A 183 -19.51 11.41 -19.64
C GLY A 183 -19.31 10.11 -18.87
N GLY A 184 -19.10 9.01 -19.57
CA GLY A 184 -18.82 7.73 -18.91
C GLY A 184 -17.38 7.65 -18.37
N VAL A 185 -17.12 6.65 -17.54
CA VAL A 185 -15.81 6.36 -16.92
C VAL A 185 -14.96 5.56 -17.90
N PRO A 186 -13.86 6.11 -18.45
CA PRO A 186 -12.99 5.36 -19.35
C PRO A 186 -12.28 4.22 -18.60
N ALA A 187 -12.10 3.07 -19.26
CA ALA A 187 -11.33 1.95 -18.71
C ALA A 187 -9.83 2.23 -18.91
N GLU A 188 -9.30 3.18 -18.16
CA GLU A 188 -7.89 3.59 -18.24
C GLU A 188 -7.10 2.99 -17.08
N TYR A 189 -6.33 1.95 -17.39
CA TYR A 189 -5.48 1.27 -16.40
C TYR A 189 -4.01 1.68 -16.48
N GLY A 190 -3.64 2.53 -17.45
CA GLY A 190 -2.23 2.77 -17.78
C GLY A 190 -1.54 1.45 -18.13
N ASN A 191 -0.35 1.22 -17.56
CA ASN A 191 0.43 -0.01 -17.72
C ASN A 191 0.20 -1.01 -16.57
N TRP A 192 -0.92 -0.91 -15.84
CA TRP A 192 -1.18 -1.71 -14.64
C TRP A 192 -1.03 -3.22 -14.86
N PHE A 193 -1.61 -3.74 -15.94
CA PHE A 193 -1.51 -5.17 -16.30
C PHE A 193 -0.18 -5.54 -16.98
N GLY A 194 0.68 -4.57 -17.27
CA GLY A 194 2.02 -4.77 -17.84
C GLY A 194 3.07 -5.13 -16.79
N SER A 195 4.34 -5.13 -17.19
CA SER A 195 5.46 -5.62 -16.37
C SER A 195 6.12 -4.56 -15.45
N GLU A 196 5.48 -3.42 -15.23
CA GLU A 196 6.06 -2.32 -14.44
C GLU A 196 5.93 -2.57 -12.93
N THR A 197 4.77 -3.08 -12.51
CA THR A 197 4.47 -3.49 -11.13
C THR A 197 4.34 -5.02 -11.08
N GLY A 198 5.47 -5.71 -11.11
CA GLY A 198 5.53 -7.19 -11.16
C GLY A 198 5.51 -7.75 -12.58
N ALA A 199 5.20 -9.04 -12.73
CA ALA A 199 5.02 -9.63 -14.06
C ALA A 199 3.73 -9.15 -14.75
N GLU A 200 3.67 -9.34 -16.06
CA GLU A 200 2.45 -9.09 -16.85
C GLU A 200 1.31 -10.02 -16.39
N THR A 201 0.09 -9.49 -16.33
CA THR A 201 -1.11 -10.27 -16.04
C THR A 201 -1.56 -10.99 -17.32
N GLN A 202 -1.16 -12.25 -17.45
CA GLN A 202 -1.29 -13.05 -18.66
C GLN A 202 -2.75 -13.33 -19.04
N ASN A 203 -3.66 -13.36 -18.07
CA ASN A 203 -5.08 -13.60 -18.29
C ASN A 203 -5.89 -12.31 -18.53
N PHE A 204 -5.23 -11.14 -18.61
CA PHE A 204 -5.89 -9.91 -19.00
C PHE A 204 -5.95 -9.79 -20.53
N ASP A 205 -7.16 -9.93 -21.09
CA ASP A 205 -7.44 -9.80 -22.52
C ASP A 205 -8.39 -8.63 -22.86
N GLY A 206 -8.87 -7.93 -21.83
CA GLY A 206 -9.76 -6.78 -21.95
C GLY A 206 -10.60 -6.59 -20.68
N THR A 207 -11.44 -5.56 -20.69
CA THR A 207 -12.43 -5.31 -19.63
C THR A 207 -13.73 -6.04 -19.98
N ALA A 208 -14.12 -7.03 -19.19
CA ALA A 208 -15.40 -7.70 -19.35
C ALA A 208 -16.55 -6.75 -18.96
N ASP A 209 -17.50 -6.53 -19.87
CA ASP A 209 -18.68 -5.72 -19.59
C ASP A 209 -19.70 -6.54 -18.78
N GLN A 210 -19.95 -6.09 -17.56
CA GLN A 210 -20.92 -6.67 -16.62
C GLN A 210 -21.99 -5.63 -16.23
N THR A 211 -22.12 -4.54 -16.98
CA THR A 211 -23.17 -3.54 -16.76
C THR A 211 -24.56 -4.16 -16.90
N GLY A 212 -25.54 -3.63 -16.15
CA GLY A 212 -26.90 -4.15 -16.07
C GLY A 212 -27.09 -5.36 -15.15
N GLN A 213 -26.05 -5.82 -14.45
CA GLN A 213 -26.15 -6.89 -13.46
C GLN A 213 -26.10 -6.33 -12.04
N ASP A 214 -26.99 -6.83 -11.17
CA ASP A 214 -27.05 -6.41 -9.77
C ASP A 214 -25.91 -7.03 -8.93
N SER A 215 -25.39 -8.17 -9.37
CA SER A 215 -24.29 -8.87 -8.70
C SER A 215 -23.43 -9.67 -9.68
N ILE A 216 -22.12 -9.76 -9.42
CA ILE A 216 -21.18 -10.60 -10.18
C ILE A 216 -20.22 -11.35 -9.26
N THR A 217 -19.54 -12.35 -9.81
CA THR A 217 -18.47 -13.09 -9.12
C THR A 217 -17.13 -12.81 -9.77
N ILE A 218 -16.09 -12.66 -8.95
CA ILE A 218 -14.68 -12.68 -9.37
C ILE A 218 -14.00 -13.82 -8.62
N ASP A 219 -13.44 -14.77 -9.36
CA ASP A 219 -12.67 -15.86 -8.81
C ASP A 219 -11.29 -15.35 -8.38
N VAL A 220 -10.90 -15.66 -7.15
CA VAL A 220 -9.61 -15.31 -6.55
C VAL A 220 -8.74 -16.56 -6.52
N GLY A 221 -7.65 -16.54 -7.29
CA GLY A 221 -6.78 -17.70 -7.43
C GLY A 221 -7.17 -18.62 -8.60
N ALA A 222 -7.77 -18.05 -9.64
CA ALA A 222 -8.05 -18.73 -10.88
C ALA A 222 -6.76 -19.10 -11.64
N GLU A 223 -6.89 -20.01 -12.62
CA GLU A 223 -5.78 -20.41 -13.49
C GLU A 223 -5.33 -19.25 -14.38
N GLY A 224 -4.06 -18.88 -14.26
CA GLY A 224 -3.41 -17.80 -14.99
C GLY A 224 -2.05 -17.46 -14.41
N ASN A 225 -1.19 -16.78 -15.16
CA ASN A 225 0.15 -16.41 -14.69
C ASN A 225 1.03 -17.61 -14.29
N GLY A 226 0.86 -18.75 -14.96
CA GLY A 226 1.63 -19.98 -14.71
C GLY A 226 1.14 -20.84 -13.54
N GLY A 227 -0.04 -20.58 -12.99
CA GLY A 227 -0.67 -21.40 -11.94
C GLY A 227 -1.99 -20.81 -11.45
N PRO A 228 -2.42 -21.05 -10.21
CA PRO A 228 -3.63 -20.44 -9.66
C PRO A 228 -3.38 -19.00 -9.20
N TYR A 229 -2.82 -18.13 -10.05
CA TYR A 229 -2.32 -16.80 -9.67
C TYR A 229 -3.05 -15.67 -10.41
N ALA A 230 -4.35 -15.84 -10.65
CA ALA A 230 -5.16 -14.87 -11.37
C ALA A 230 -6.43 -14.47 -10.62
N PHE A 231 -6.92 -13.27 -10.92
CA PHE A 231 -8.31 -12.90 -10.72
C PHE A 231 -9.06 -13.18 -12.03
N GLU A 232 -10.24 -13.80 -11.96
CA GLU A 232 -11.04 -14.10 -13.15
C GLU A 232 -12.50 -13.63 -12.98
N PRO A 233 -12.99 -12.70 -13.84
CA PRO A 233 -12.24 -11.97 -14.87
C PRO A 233 -11.17 -11.03 -14.28
N ALA A 234 -10.08 -10.80 -15.01
CA ALA A 234 -9.00 -9.90 -14.58
C ALA A 234 -9.43 -8.43 -14.52
N ALA A 235 -10.36 -8.02 -15.38
CA ALA A 235 -10.97 -6.71 -15.34
C ALA A 235 -12.45 -6.76 -15.68
N VAL A 236 -13.27 -6.01 -14.94
CA VAL A 236 -14.71 -5.90 -15.18
C VAL A 236 -15.17 -4.44 -15.23
N ARG A 237 -16.27 -4.19 -15.94
CA ARG A 237 -17.04 -2.95 -15.86
C ARG A 237 -18.41 -3.26 -15.27
N ILE A 238 -18.82 -2.51 -14.26
CA ILE A 238 -20.09 -2.69 -13.55
C ILE A 238 -20.83 -1.35 -13.40
N ASP A 239 -22.13 -1.41 -13.14
CA ASP A 239 -22.90 -0.22 -12.78
C ASP A 239 -22.67 0.14 -11.30
N PRO A 240 -22.77 1.43 -10.91
CA PRO A 240 -22.81 1.83 -9.51
C PRO A 240 -23.89 1.06 -8.74
N GLY A 241 -23.54 0.53 -7.58
CA GLY A 241 -24.40 -0.28 -6.72
C GLY A 241 -24.34 -1.78 -7.00
N THR A 242 -23.51 -2.24 -7.95
CA THR A 242 -23.32 -3.68 -8.20
C THR A 242 -22.54 -4.32 -7.05
N THR A 243 -23.02 -5.46 -6.54
CA THR A 243 -22.30 -6.28 -5.56
C THR A 243 -21.34 -7.25 -6.25
N VAL A 244 -20.05 -7.19 -5.90
CA VAL A 244 -19.05 -8.15 -6.35
C VAL A 244 -18.77 -9.14 -5.23
N THR A 245 -18.98 -10.42 -5.51
CA THR A 245 -18.58 -11.54 -4.66
C THR A 245 -17.24 -12.06 -5.14
N PHE A 246 -16.22 -11.93 -4.31
CA PHE A 246 -14.92 -12.55 -4.50
C PHE A 246 -14.95 -13.97 -3.93
N GLU A 247 -14.70 -14.98 -4.76
CA GLU A 247 -14.70 -16.40 -4.36
C GLU A 247 -13.30 -16.99 -4.49
N TRP A 248 -12.73 -17.51 -3.40
CA TRP A 248 -11.40 -18.11 -3.42
C TRP A 248 -11.49 -19.51 -4.03
N THR A 249 -10.95 -19.65 -5.24
CA THR A 249 -10.90 -20.94 -5.96
C THR A 249 -9.59 -21.70 -5.71
N SER A 250 -8.61 -21.08 -5.05
CA SER A 250 -7.38 -21.71 -4.55
C SER A 250 -6.89 -21.13 -3.22
N ASP A 251 -5.82 -21.72 -2.70
CA ASP A 251 -5.23 -21.38 -1.40
C ASP A 251 -4.28 -20.19 -1.47
N THR A 252 -4.13 -19.46 -0.37
CA THR A 252 -3.09 -18.43 -0.14
C THR A 252 -3.24 -17.09 -0.88
N HIS A 253 -4.46 -16.59 -1.05
CA HIS A 253 -4.71 -15.33 -1.74
C HIS A 253 -5.32 -14.25 -0.84
N ASN A 254 -5.11 -12.99 -1.21
CA ASN A 254 -5.69 -11.81 -0.59
C ASN A 254 -5.96 -10.73 -1.65
N ILE A 255 -6.62 -9.65 -1.25
CA ILE A 255 -6.99 -8.52 -2.12
C ILE A 255 -6.53 -7.23 -1.44
N LEU A 256 -5.42 -6.67 -1.92
CA LEU A 256 -4.93 -5.35 -1.52
C LEU A 256 -5.25 -4.34 -2.60
N ILE A 257 -5.47 -3.10 -2.17
CA ILE A 257 -5.82 -2.00 -3.08
C ILE A 257 -4.54 -1.31 -3.53
N GLU A 258 -4.46 -1.08 -4.83
CA GLU A 258 -3.46 -0.21 -5.44
C GLU A 258 -4.04 1.19 -5.66
N GLU A 259 -5.24 1.26 -6.24
CA GLU A 259 -5.89 2.50 -6.62
C GLU A 259 -7.41 2.36 -6.47
N GLN A 260 -8.09 3.39 -5.98
CA GLN A 260 -9.55 3.47 -5.95
C GLN A 260 -9.99 4.93 -5.91
N PRO A 261 -11.26 5.24 -6.22
CA PRO A 261 -11.82 6.58 -6.02
C PRO A 261 -11.75 7.02 -4.54
N SER A 262 -11.52 8.32 -4.30
CA SER A 262 -11.31 8.89 -2.95
C SER A 262 -12.45 8.62 -1.95
N ASP A 263 -13.68 8.53 -2.45
CA ASP A 263 -14.88 8.31 -1.64
C ASP A 263 -15.40 6.87 -1.69
N ALA A 264 -14.61 5.93 -2.24
CA ALA A 264 -15.04 4.54 -2.37
C ALA A 264 -15.07 3.79 -1.03
N GLY A 265 -14.11 4.07 -0.14
CA GLY A 265 -14.04 3.45 1.18
C GLY A 265 -13.93 1.91 1.16
N TRP A 266 -13.52 1.32 0.03
CA TRP A 266 -13.27 -0.12 -0.04
C TRP A 266 -11.94 -0.42 0.65
N SER A 267 -11.90 -1.47 1.47
CA SER A 267 -10.68 -1.89 2.20
C SER A 267 -9.99 -3.08 1.57
N GLY A 268 -10.56 -3.67 0.51
CA GLY A 268 -10.15 -4.98 0.03
C GLY A 268 -10.32 -6.04 1.10
N HIS A 269 -9.45 -7.04 1.07
CA HIS A 269 -9.36 -8.11 2.06
C HIS A 269 -7.89 -8.50 2.25
N GLU A 270 -7.21 -7.87 3.21
CA GLU A 270 -5.76 -8.03 3.43
C GLU A 270 -5.38 -9.43 3.93
N THR A 271 -6.27 -10.08 4.70
CA THR A 271 -6.04 -11.41 5.27
C THR A 271 -5.85 -12.44 4.16
N ILE A 272 -4.84 -13.29 4.29
CA ILE A 272 -4.62 -14.41 3.38
C ILE A 272 -5.64 -15.51 3.69
N GLU A 273 -6.45 -15.84 2.70
CA GLU A 273 -7.51 -16.85 2.78
C GLU A 273 -7.24 -18.02 1.84
N ASN A 274 -8.08 -19.05 1.94
CA ASN A 274 -7.94 -20.31 1.22
C ASN A 274 -9.19 -20.70 0.44
N ASN A 275 -9.10 -21.78 -0.34
CA ASN A 275 -10.19 -22.28 -1.16
C ASN A 275 -11.51 -22.40 -0.38
N GLY A 276 -12.59 -21.87 -0.96
CA GLY A 276 -13.93 -21.88 -0.39
C GLY A 276 -14.25 -20.70 0.53
N PHE A 277 -13.33 -19.75 0.72
CA PHE A 277 -13.63 -18.46 1.34
C PHE A 277 -14.34 -17.52 0.36
N THR A 278 -15.22 -16.66 0.87
CA THR A 278 -15.93 -15.66 0.07
C THR A 278 -15.93 -14.31 0.77
N TYR A 279 -15.78 -13.23 0.01
CA TYR A 279 -15.87 -11.86 0.48
C TYR A 279 -16.72 -11.04 -0.49
N GLU A 280 -17.63 -10.21 0.03
CA GLU A 280 -18.54 -9.41 -0.80
C GLU A 280 -18.34 -7.92 -0.55
N HIS A 281 -18.42 -7.14 -1.62
CA HIS A 281 -18.44 -5.68 -1.55
C HIS A 281 -19.36 -5.07 -2.60
N THR A 282 -20.15 -4.07 -2.20
CA THR A 282 -21.00 -3.29 -3.12
C THR A 282 -20.26 -2.02 -3.54
N PHE A 283 -20.05 -1.88 -4.85
CA PHE A 283 -19.29 -0.78 -5.41
C PHE A 283 -20.22 0.37 -5.83
N GLU A 284 -20.32 1.40 -5.00
CA GLU A 284 -21.21 2.56 -5.22
C GLU A 284 -20.53 3.73 -5.95
N THR A 285 -19.22 3.92 -5.73
CA THR A 285 -18.51 5.10 -6.22
C THR A 285 -17.98 4.87 -7.63
N GLU A 286 -18.38 5.72 -8.58
CA GLU A 286 -17.89 5.66 -9.95
C GLU A 286 -16.37 5.87 -10.03
N GLY A 287 -15.70 5.10 -10.88
CA GLY A 287 -14.26 5.22 -11.13
C GLY A 287 -13.57 3.89 -11.37
N VAL A 288 -12.23 3.92 -11.37
CA VAL A 288 -11.38 2.74 -11.58
C VAL A 288 -10.79 2.28 -10.25
N TYR A 289 -10.93 1.00 -9.98
CA TYR A 289 -10.40 0.30 -8.84
C TYR A 289 -9.33 -0.67 -9.33
N LYS A 290 -8.10 -0.54 -8.85
CA LYS A 290 -7.00 -1.48 -9.13
C LYS A 290 -6.64 -2.17 -7.83
N TYR A 291 -6.46 -3.48 -7.90
CA TYR A 291 -6.15 -4.30 -6.73
C TYR A 291 -5.25 -5.46 -7.13
N TYR A 292 -4.57 -6.05 -6.16
CA TYR A 292 -3.61 -7.12 -6.37
C TYR A 292 -3.60 -8.10 -5.20
N CYS A 293 -3.02 -9.28 -5.43
CA CYS A 293 -2.70 -10.21 -4.36
C CYS A 293 -1.24 -10.04 -3.94
N GLN A 294 -0.97 -9.68 -2.68
CA GLN A 294 0.38 -9.35 -2.19
C GLN A 294 1.43 -10.45 -2.43
N PRO A 295 1.22 -11.73 -2.04
CA PRO A 295 2.23 -12.77 -2.28
C PRO A 295 2.46 -13.09 -3.76
N HIS A 296 1.50 -12.75 -4.64
CA HIS A 296 1.50 -13.13 -6.05
C HIS A 296 1.60 -11.93 -7.02
N LEU A 297 1.81 -10.72 -6.51
CA LEU A 297 1.99 -9.51 -7.33
C LEU A 297 3.17 -9.66 -8.30
N ALA A 298 4.28 -10.21 -7.82
CA ALA A 298 5.46 -10.47 -8.66
C ALA A 298 5.18 -11.47 -9.80
N LEU A 299 4.17 -12.33 -9.65
CA LEU A 299 3.72 -13.27 -10.68
C LEU A 299 2.67 -12.64 -11.62
N GLY A 300 2.17 -11.44 -11.33
CA GLY A 300 1.21 -10.73 -12.18
C GLY A 300 -0.25 -10.84 -11.71
N MET A 301 -0.50 -11.29 -10.47
CA MET A 301 -1.85 -11.38 -9.91
C MET A 301 -2.42 -9.99 -9.57
N LYS A 302 -2.96 -9.33 -10.59
CA LYS A 302 -3.53 -7.98 -10.56
C LYS A 302 -4.93 -8.01 -11.17
N GLY A 303 -5.82 -7.20 -10.63
CA GLY A 303 -7.20 -7.05 -11.09
C GLY A 303 -7.63 -5.60 -11.18
N ALA A 304 -8.73 -5.35 -11.89
CA ALA A 304 -9.37 -4.04 -11.92
C ALA A 304 -10.90 -4.10 -12.02
N ILE A 305 -11.58 -3.13 -11.42
CA ILE A 305 -13.04 -2.94 -11.55
C ILE A 305 -13.27 -1.50 -12.02
N VAL A 306 -14.08 -1.31 -13.05
CA VAL A 306 -14.52 0.01 -13.52
C VAL A 306 -15.98 0.17 -13.16
N VAL A 307 -16.29 1.12 -12.29
CA VAL A 307 -17.66 1.42 -11.88
C VAL A 307 -18.16 2.62 -12.68
N GLY A 308 -19.25 2.45 -13.42
CA GLY A 308 -19.85 3.48 -14.24
C GLY A 308 -19.94 3.12 -15.73
N SER A 309 -20.78 3.86 -16.46
CA SER A 309 -21.00 3.65 -17.89
C SER A 309 -19.74 3.94 -18.72
N ALA A 310 -19.60 3.33 -19.88
CA ALA A 310 -18.52 3.67 -20.81
C ALA A 310 -18.70 5.10 -21.39
N PRO A 311 -17.61 5.83 -21.72
CA PRO A 311 -17.71 7.15 -22.35
C PRO A 311 -18.46 7.07 -23.68
N SER A 312 -19.36 8.02 -23.92
CA SER A 312 -20.09 8.10 -25.18
C SER A 312 -19.20 8.62 -26.32
N GLY A 313 -18.41 7.73 -26.91
CA GLY A 313 -17.71 7.98 -28.18
C GLY A 313 -18.66 7.82 -29.36
N GLY A 314 -18.97 8.91 -30.07
CA GLY A 314 -19.84 8.88 -31.25
C GLY A 314 -19.39 7.85 -32.30
N GLY A 315 -20.22 6.83 -32.52
CA GLY A 315 -19.89 5.76 -33.45
C GLY A 315 -20.93 4.63 -33.54
N GLY A 316 -22.17 4.97 -33.90
CA GLY A 316 -23.05 4.15 -34.74
C GLY A 316 -23.33 2.69 -34.37
N GLY A 317 -24.46 2.45 -33.71
CA GLY A 317 -25.55 1.65 -34.28
C GLY A 317 -25.52 0.12 -34.10
N GLY A 318 -26.59 -0.39 -33.50
CA GLY A 318 -27.11 -1.71 -33.85
C GLY A 318 -27.59 -2.58 -32.70
N GLY A 319 -28.62 -2.15 -31.98
CA GLY A 319 -29.53 -3.11 -31.34
C GLY A 319 -30.35 -3.83 -32.41
N GLY A 320 -30.45 -5.16 -32.32
CA GLY A 320 -31.15 -5.98 -33.29
C GLY A 320 -31.22 -7.45 -32.87
N ASP A 321 -32.25 -7.73 -32.09
CA ASP A 321 -32.80 -9.02 -31.69
C ASP A 321 -32.84 -10.10 -32.79
N GLY A 322 -32.68 -11.36 -32.37
CA GLY A 322 -33.45 -12.48 -32.92
C GLY A 322 -32.75 -13.44 -33.89
N GLY A 323 -32.84 -14.73 -33.57
CA GLY A 323 -32.88 -15.80 -34.57
C GLY A 323 -31.88 -16.93 -34.30
N GLY A 324 -32.35 -17.97 -33.61
CA GLY A 324 -31.60 -19.21 -33.49
C GLY A 324 -31.51 -19.97 -34.80
N GLU A 325 -30.48 -20.79 -34.90
CA GLU A 325 -30.51 -22.06 -35.64
C GLU A 325 -29.43 -22.98 -35.08
N THR A 326 -29.88 -24.16 -34.64
CA THR A 326 -29.06 -25.33 -34.34
C THR A 326 -28.19 -25.73 -35.52
N PRO A 327 -27.05 -26.38 -35.26
CA PRO A 327 -27.00 -27.80 -35.62
C PRO A 327 -26.36 -28.67 -34.53
N ALA A 328 -27.00 -29.80 -34.24
CA ALA A 328 -26.39 -30.95 -33.58
C ALA A 328 -25.80 -31.93 -34.64
N PRO A 329 -25.22 -33.07 -34.26
CA PRO A 329 -23.93 -33.21 -33.57
C PRO A 329 -22.97 -34.14 -34.34
N GLY A 330 -21.69 -34.10 -33.99
CA GLY A 330 -20.67 -35.12 -34.31
C GLY A 330 -19.36 -34.64 -33.71
N GLY A 331 -18.66 -35.33 -32.82
CA GLY A 331 -18.55 -36.77 -32.59
C GLY A 331 -17.05 -37.07 -32.66
N GLU A 332 -16.52 -37.74 -31.61
CA GLU A 332 -15.14 -38.22 -31.44
C GLU A 332 -14.13 -37.14 -31.01
N GLY A 333 -13.31 -37.25 -29.97
CA GLY A 333 -12.95 -38.31 -29.02
C GLY A 333 -11.65 -37.89 -28.30
N GLY A 334 -11.44 -38.36 -27.06
CA GLY A 334 -10.17 -38.23 -26.30
C GLY A 334 -10.38 -37.56 -24.93
N GLU A 335 -10.69 -38.30 -23.85
CA GLU A 335 -9.71 -38.92 -22.93
C GLU A 335 -8.76 -37.86 -22.34
N GLY A 336 -8.91 -37.39 -21.09
CA GLY A 336 -9.00 -38.21 -19.90
C GLY A 336 -7.59 -38.65 -19.44
N ALA A 337 -6.69 -37.72 -19.17
CA ALA A 337 -5.46 -37.99 -18.41
C ALA A 337 -5.74 -37.63 -16.94
N GLY A 338 -6.00 -38.55 -16.01
CA GLY A 338 -5.41 -39.87 -15.88
C GLY A 338 -4.09 -39.75 -15.12
N ALA A 339 -4.16 -39.29 -13.86
CA ALA A 339 -3.03 -39.36 -12.94
C ALA A 339 -2.51 -40.80 -12.87
N SER A 340 -1.31 -41.02 -13.39
CA SER A 340 -0.68 -42.35 -13.42
C SER A 340 -0.50 -42.89 -12.00
N PRO A 341 -0.83 -44.18 -11.74
CA PRO A 341 -0.75 -44.80 -10.41
C PRO A 341 0.70 -44.95 -9.88
N THR A 342 1.70 -44.54 -10.65
CA THR A 342 3.11 -44.51 -10.26
C THR A 342 3.50 -43.24 -9.52
N LEU A 343 2.82 -42.10 -9.75
CA LEU A 343 3.12 -40.85 -9.04
C LEU A 343 2.54 -40.82 -7.62
N SER A 344 1.43 -41.53 -7.36
CA SER A 344 0.81 -41.59 -6.03
C SER A 344 1.58 -42.47 -5.03
N LEU A 345 2.42 -43.40 -5.52
CA LEU A 345 3.25 -44.24 -4.65
C LEU A 345 4.55 -43.53 -4.22
N ALA A 346 5.13 -42.71 -5.10
CA ALA A 346 6.30 -41.88 -4.77
C ALA A 346 5.96 -40.83 -3.69
N PHE A 347 4.79 -40.20 -3.80
CA PHE A 347 4.31 -39.22 -2.81
C PHE A 347 4.03 -39.84 -1.42
N ARG A 348 3.57 -41.09 -1.36
CA ARG A 348 3.29 -41.80 -0.10
C ARG A 348 4.54 -42.34 0.60
N LEU A 349 5.61 -42.66 -0.14
CA LEU A 349 6.86 -43.17 0.44
C LEU A 349 7.78 -42.03 0.94
N ILE A 350 7.79 -40.88 0.27
CA ILE A 350 8.63 -39.73 0.65
C ILE A 350 8.00 -38.94 1.81
N GLY A 351 6.67 -38.71 1.79
CA GLY A 351 5.96 -38.08 2.92
C GLY A 351 6.07 -38.88 4.23
N GLY A 352 6.07 -40.22 4.14
CA GLY A 352 6.29 -41.10 5.30
C GLY A 352 7.70 -41.02 5.88
N ALA A 353 8.73 -40.89 5.02
CA ALA A 353 10.11 -40.74 5.48
C ALA A 353 10.35 -39.38 6.16
N VAL A 354 9.74 -38.31 5.65
CA VAL A 354 9.82 -36.97 6.25
C VAL A 354 9.07 -36.92 7.59
N ALA A 355 7.87 -37.51 7.67
CA ALA A 355 7.12 -37.61 8.93
C ALA A 355 7.86 -38.46 9.98
N ALA A 356 8.52 -39.55 9.57
CA ALA A 356 9.33 -40.38 10.46
C ALA A 356 10.57 -39.63 10.97
N ALA A 357 11.25 -38.86 10.11
CA ALA A 357 12.39 -38.04 10.51
C ALA A 357 11.98 -36.94 11.50
N LEU A 358 10.86 -36.26 11.27
CA LEU A 358 10.30 -35.26 12.19
C LEU A 358 9.91 -35.88 13.53
N ALA A 359 9.25 -37.04 13.53
CA ALA A 359 8.90 -37.75 14.77
C ALA A 359 10.14 -38.20 15.56
N LEU A 360 11.22 -38.58 14.88
CA LEU A 360 12.48 -38.98 15.51
C LEU A 360 13.18 -37.76 16.13
N VAL A 361 13.24 -36.63 15.42
CA VAL A 361 13.81 -35.38 15.94
C VAL A 361 13.01 -34.87 17.15
N LEU A 362 11.68 -34.84 17.05
CA LEU A 362 10.79 -34.44 18.15
C LEU A 362 10.86 -35.41 19.35
N GLY A 363 11.03 -36.71 19.08
CA GLY A 363 11.21 -37.72 20.12
C GLY A 363 12.54 -37.56 20.85
N VAL A 364 13.63 -37.27 20.12
CA VAL A 364 14.95 -37.04 20.71
C VAL A 364 14.98 -35.74 21.51
N THR A 365 14.38 -34.65 21.02
CA THR A 365 14.28 -33.39 21.79
C THR A 365 13.41 -33.55 23.02
N ALA A 366 12.26 -34.24 22.93
CA ALA A 366 11.44 -34.55 24.10
C ALA A 366 12.19 -35.43 25.11
N TRP A 367 12.96 -36.43 24.65
CA TRP A 367 13.76 -37.27 25.53
C TRP A 367 14.88 -36.50 26.23
N VAL A 368 15.60 -35.62 25.53
CA VAL A 368 16.62 -34.74 26.13
C VAL A 368 15.99 -33.79 27.15
N PHE A 369 14.82 -33.22 26.83
CA PHE A 369 14.12 -32.32 27.75
C PHE A 369 13.63 -33.03 29.02
N LEU A 370 13.12 -34.26 28.89
CA LEU A 370 12.66 -35.07 30.03
C LEU A 370 13.81 -35.62 30.88
N ASN A 371 15.01 -35.76 30.32
CA ASN A 371 16.20 -36.26 31.02
C ASN A 371 17.25 -35.16 31.26
N TYR A 372 16.85 -33.88 31.14
CA TYR A 372 17.73 -32.73 31.16
C TYR A 372 18.64 -32.70 32.40
N ASP A 373 18.10 -33.07 33.57
CA ASP A 373 18.81 -33.08 34.85
C ASP A 373 19.99 -34.08 34.86
N GLN A 374 19.88 -35.21 34.15
CA GLN A 374 20.96 -36.20 34.03
C GLN A 374 22.13 -35.71 33.16
N PHE A 375 21.89 -34.74 32.28
CA PHE A 375 22.89 -34.19 31.37
C PHE A 375 23.53 -32.89 31.90
N THR A 376 22.83 -32.13 32.73
CA THR A 376 23.31 -30.85 33.27
C THR A 376 23.93 -30.96 34.67
N THR A 377 23.59 -31.98 35.47
CA THR A 377 24.24 -32.23 36.77
C THR A 377 25.29 -33.34 36.72
N GLY A 378 26.30 -33.14 35.90
CA GLY A 378 27.58 -33.84 36.05
C GLY A 378 28.51 -33.10 37.01
N GLY A 379 28.40 -33.36 38.32
CA GLY A 379 29.55 -33.13 39.24
C GLY A 379 29.38 -32.22 40.47
N GLY A 380 28.18 -31.99 40.99
CA GLY A 380 28.01 -31.33 42.30
C GLY A 380 27.89 -32.35 43.43
N THR A 381 28.99 -32.69 44.11
CA THR A 381 28.91 -33.52 45.33
C THR A 381 28.06 -32.84 46.39
N ALA A 382 27.22 -33.62 47.05
CA ALA A 382 26.39 -33.28 48.21
C ALA A 382 27.13 -32.43 49.26
N ALA A 383 26.99 -31.11 49.21
CA ALA A 383 27.53 -30.22 50.24
C ALA A 383 26.87 -28.82 50.26
N GLU A 384 25.55 -28.70 50.07
CA GLU A 384 24.88 -27.43 50.45
C GLU A 384 23.40 -27.60 50.86
N ALA A 385 23.09 -28.74 51.48
CA ALA A 385 21.81 -28.96 52.13
C ALA A 385 21.96 -28.87 53.66
N ALA A 386 22.37 -27.71 54.20
CA ALA A 386 22.20 -27.39 55.62
C ALA A 386 22.66 -25.96 55.98
N ALA A 387 21.74 -24.99 56.07
CA ALA A 387 21.78 -23.89 57.07
C ALA A 387 20.46 -23.07 57.11
N THR A 388 19.64 -23.37 58.12
CA THR A 388 18.67 -22.55 58.89
C THR A 388 17.89 -21.36 58.27
N PRO A 389 16.55 -21.28 58.45
CA PRO A 389 15.74 -20.11 58.08
C PRO A 389 15.78 -19.04 59.18
N ALA A 390 16.26 -17.84 58.87
CA ALA A 390 16.10 -16.66 59.73
C ALA A 390 15.04 -15.71 59.15
N GLU A 391 14.22 -15.20 60.06
CA GLU A 391 13.00 -14.41 59.88
C GLU A 391 13.10 -13.23 58.89
N ARG A 392 12.05 -13.08 58.07
CA ARG A 392 11.82 -11.90 57.21
C ARG A 392 10.87 -10.96 57.96
N THR A 393 11.35 -9.81 58.41
CA THR A 393 10.49 -8.68 58.82
C THR A 393 10.04 -7.90 57.57
N PRO A 394 8.81 -7.35 57.53
CA PRO A 394 8.24 -6.83 56.29
C PRO A 394 8.15 -5.31 56.29
N GLU A 395 9.21 -4.59 55.94
CA GLU A 395 9.06 -3.17 55.58
C GLU A 395 10.27 -2.73 54.74
N GLU A 396 10.05 -2.38 53.47
CA GLU A 396 10.32 -1.05 52.91
C GLU A 396 10.31 -1.11 51.37
N SER A 397 9.42 -0.30 50.80
CA SER A 397 9.18 -0.04 49.39
C SER A 397 10.37 0.65 48.71
N VAL A 398 10.82 0.20 47.53
CA VAL A 398 11.34 1.12 46.49
C VAL A 398 11.19 0.50 45.09
N PHE A 399 10.46 1.20 44.23
CA PHE A 399 10.62 1.12 42.78
C PHE A 399 12.00 1.67 42.41
N GLU A 400 13.01 0.83 42.16
CA GLU A 400 14.10 1.09 41.19
C GLU A 400 15.05 -0.11 41.12
N ALA A 401 15.14 -0.74 39.95
CA ALA A 401 16.37 -1.27 39.34
C ALA A 401 15.94 -2.15 38.15
N GLY A 402 16.22 -1.69 36.93
CA GLY A 402 16.26 -2.57 35.78
C GLY A 402 17.21 -3.73 36.09
N VAL A 403 16.76 -4.96 35.87
CA VAL A 403 17.59 -6.14 36.03
C VAL A 403 18.60 -6.18 34.88
N VAL A 404 19.68 -5.42 35.00
CA VAL A 404 20.87 -5.63 34.18
C VAL A 404 21.61 -6.80 34.82
N ARG A 405 21.34 -8.01 34.32
CA ARG A 405 22.13 -9.19 34.67
C ARG A 405 23.37 -9.19 33.78
N GLU A 406 24.51 -8.77 34.32
CA GLU A 406 25.81 -9.05 33.71
C GLU A 406 26.02 -10.57 33.71
N LEU A 407 25.99 -11.18 32.53
CA LEU A 407 26.35 -12.59 32.35
C LEU A 407 27.87 -12.73 32.56
N GLY A 408 28.26 -13.38 33.64
CA GLY A 408 29.66 -13.75 33.87
C GLY A 408 30.11 -14.80 32.85
N HIS A 409 31.41 -14.90 32.59
CA HIS A 409 31.97 -15.86 31.63
C HIS A 409 31.68 -17.34 31.99
N ASP A 410 31.25 -17.60 33.23
CA ASP A 410 30.90 -18.92 33.76
C ASP A 410 29.41 -19.28 33.57
N ASP A 411 28.56 -18.33 33.13
CA ASP A 411 27.14 -18.57 32.79
C ASP A 411 26.95 -18.99 31.31
N PHE A 412 28.04 -19.06 30.53
CA PHE A 412 28.00 -19.54 29.16
C PHE A 412 27.80 -21.06 29.14
N ASP A 413 26.67 -21.52 28.59
CA ASP A 413 26.43 -22.95 28.32
C ASP A 413 26.95 -23.31 26.92
N PRO A 414 28.18 -23.87 26.81
CA PRO A 414 28.76 -24.22 25.53
C PRO A 414 28.00 -25.35 24.84
N TYR A 415 27.36 -26.24 25.60
CA TYR A 415 26.66 -27.40 25.06
C TYR A 415 25.26 -27.04 24.58
N GLY A 416 24.54 -26.19 25.32
CA GLY A 416 23.27 -25.61 24.87
C GLY A 416 23.44 -24.77 23.61
N THR A 417 24.47 -23.92 23.57
CA THR A 417 24.80 -23.11 22.39
C THR A 417 25.18 -23.98 21.19
N ALA A 418 26.03 -25.00 21.38
CA ALA A 418 26.38 -25.94 20.32
C ALA A 418 25.17 -26.71 19.79
N THR A 419 24.25 -27.10 20.68
CA THR A 419 23.01 -27.80 20.32
C THR A 419 22.11 -26.92 19.44
N LEU A 420 21.93 -25.65 19.81
CA LEU A 420 21.17 -24.68 19.00
C LEU A 420 21.80 -24.47 17.62
N ILE A 421 23.12 -24.36 17.54
CA ILE A 421 23.84 -24.22 16.27
C ILE A 421 23.61 -25.45 15.37
N VAL A 422 23.69 -26.67 15.93
CA VAL A 422 23.45 -27.90 15.16
C VAL A 422 22.01 -27.96 14.66
N ILE A 423 21.03 -27.61 15.49
CA ILE A 423 19.61 -27.56 15.10
C ILE A 423 19.41 -26.54 13.98
N TYR A 424 20.00 -25.35 14.11
CA TYR A 424 19.91 -24.29 13.11
C TYR A 424 20.48 -24.72 11.75
N VAL A 425 21.67 -25.32 11.74
CA VAL A 425 22.30 -25.85 10.52
C VAL A 425 21.47 -26.99 9.90
N ALA A 426 20.85 -27.83 10.72
CA ALA A 426 19.96 -28.89 10.24
C ALA A 426 18.69 -28.32 9.57
N ILE A 427 18.09 -27.27 10.15
CA ILE A 427 16.93 -26.58 9.56
C ILE A 427 17.31 -25.96 8.22
N ILE A 428 18.42 -25.23 8.14
CA ILE A 428 18.91 -24.64 6.88
C ILE A 428 19.15 -25.71 5.83
N SER A 429 19.79 -26.82 6.21
CA SER A 429 20.06 -27.92 5.28
C SER A 429 18.77 -28.56 4.77
N LEU A 430 17.76 -28.70 5.63
CA LEU A 430 16.45 -29.25 5.25
C LEU A 430 15.68 -28.30 4.33
N MET A 431 15.70 -26.99 4.62
CA MET A 431 15.12 -25.96 3.74
C MET A 431 15.82 -25.94 2.38
N TRP A 432 17.15 -26.06 2.36
CA TRP A 432 17.93 -26.11 1.13
C TRP A 432 17.59 -27.33 0.27
N VAL A 433 17.50 -28.52 0.88
CA VAL A 433 17.08 -29.75 0.18
C VAL A 433 15.65 -29.64 -0.33
N PHE A 434 14.74 -29.05 0.46
CA PHE A 434 13.35 -28.82 0.05
C PHE A 434 13.27 -27.89 -1.16
N MET A 435 13.97 -26.75 -1.11
CA MET A 435 14.03 -25.78 -2.21
C MET A 435 14.62 -26.42 -3.48
N TYR A 436 15.71 -27.19 -3.35
CA TYR A 436 16.28 -27.95 -4.46
C TYR A 436 15.27 -28.94 -5.08
N PHE A 437 14.46 -29.62 -4.27
CA PHE A 437 13.48 -30.58 -4.78
C PHE A 437 12.31 -29.88 -5.49
N VAL A 438 11.84 -28.75 -4.96
CA VAL A 438 10.79 -27.92 -5.58
C VAL A 438 11.28 -27.36 -6.92
N GLU A 439 12.50 -26.80 -6.96
CA GLU A 439 13.03 -26.14 -8.15
C GLU A 439 13.52 -27.10 -9.24
N PHE A 440 14.14 -28.24 -8.87
CA PHE A 440 14.81 -29.11 -9.85
C PHE A 440 14.12 -30.45 -10.10
N LEU A 441 13.22 -30.90 -9.23
CA LEU A 441 12.56 -32.20 -9.35
C LEU A 441 11.04 -32.10 -9.46
N GLY A 442 10.45 -30.92 -9.22
CA GLY A 442 9.04 -30.61 -9.42
C GLY A 442 8.67 -30.16 -10.85
N GLY A 443 9.63 -29.65 -11.62
CA GLY A 443 9.48 -29.33 -13.05
C GLY A 443 10.14 -30.40 -13.92
N GLY A 444 9.41 -30.99 -14.87
CA GLY A 444 10.01 -31.90 -15.85
C GLY A 444 11.16 -31.24 -16.63
N PRO A 445 12.17 -32.01 -17.09
CA PRO A 445 13.33 -31.44 -17.75
C PRO A 445 12.93 -30.70 -19.04
N THR A 446 13.24 -29.42 -19.12
CA THR A 446 13.21 -28.65 -20.38
C THR A 446 14.34 -29.14 -21.28
N VAL A 447 13.99 -29.98 -22.26
CA VAL A 447 14.90 -30.35 -23.35
C VAL A 447 15.04 -29.12 -24.24
N ILE A 448 16.13 -28.39 -24.09
CA ILE A 448 16.57 -27.41 -25.10
C ILE A 448 17.20 -28.23 -26.23
N GLY A 449 16.45 -28.40 -27.32
CA GLY A 449 16.88 -28.98 -28.58
C GLY A 449 16.44 -28.10 -29.74
#